data_AF-A0A9D7P1C8-F1
#
_entry.id   AF-A0A9D7P1C8-F1
#
_cell.length_a   1.000
_cell.length_b   1.000
_cell.length_c   1.000
_cell.angle_alpha   90.00
_cell.angle_beta   90.00
_cell.angle_gamma   90.00
#
_symmetry.space_group_name_H-M   'P 1'
#
loop_
_entity.id
_entity.type
_entity.pdbx_description
1 polymer ?
#
loop_
_entity_poly.entity_id
_entity_poly.type
_entity_poly.pdbx_seq_one_letter_code
_entity_poly.pdbx_strand_id
1 'polypeptide(L)' 'MQILLFTLVGIALYFFADWVLRTIERLHGSPLPYRNVIYFVIILCLALLSFELLQQFASIETVL' A
#
# COMPACT_ATOMS: atom_id res chain seq x y z
N MET A 1 -13.70 -17.87 -2.86
CA MET A 1 -12.58 -17.84 -1.87
C MET A 1 -11.49 -16.81 -2.21
N GLN A 2 -11.16 -16.54 -3.48
CA GLN A 2 -10.13 -15.54 -3.85
C GLN A 2 -10.52 -14.08 -3.54
N ILE A 3 -11.80 -13.72 -3.66
CA ILE A 3 -12.27 -12.35 -3.34
C ILE A 3 -11.98 -11.95 -1.90
N LEU A 4 -12.02 -12.90 -0.95
CA LEU A 4 -11.72 -12.64 0.46
C LEU A 4 -10.26 -12.27 0.67
N LEU A 5 -9.34 -12.94 -0.04
CA LEU A 5 -7.91 -12.63 0.01
C LEU A 5 -7.64 -11.25 -0.58
N PHE A 6 -8.23 -10.92 -1.73
CA PHE A 6 -8.08 -9.59 -2.33
C PHE A 6 -8.65 -8.49 -1.45
N THR A 7 -9.80 -8.71 -0.82
CA THR A 7 -10.37 -7.75 0.14
C THR A 7 -9.47 -7.61 1.38
N LEU A 8 -8.92 -8.71 1.91
CA LEU A 8 -8.03 -8.68 3.06
C LEU A 8 -6.71 -7.94 2.76
N VAL A 9 -6.16 -8.13 1.56
CA VAL A 9 -5.01 -7.37 1.06
C VAL A 9 -5.38 -5.88 0.95
N GLY A 10 -6.54 -5.54 0.38
CA GLY A 10 -7.02 -4.16 0.32
C GLY A 10 -7.14 -3.50 1.70
N ILE A 11 -7.68 -4.22 2.68
CA ILE A 11 -7.75 -3.76 4.08
C ILE A 11 -6.34 -3.55 4.64
N ALA A 12 -5.44 -4.52 4.46
CA ALA A 12 -4.06 -4.41 4.93
C ALA A 12 -3.34 -3.19 4.33
N LEU A 13 -3.49 -2.96 3.03
CA LEU A 13 -2.96 -1.77 2.37
C LEU A 13 -3.55 -0.47 2.92
N TYR A 14 -4.85 -0.44 3.19
CA TYR A 14 -5.52 0.73 3.74
C TYR A 14 -4.93 1.12 5.11
N PHE A 15 -4.76 0.14 5.99
CA PHE A 15 -4.14 0.33 7.31
C PHE A 15 -2.67 0.74 7.19
N PHE A 16 -1.93 0.11 6.28
CA PHE A 16 -0.52 0.43 6.07
C PHE A 16 -0.33 1.85 5.52
N ALA A 17 -1.18 2.27 4.58
CA ALA A 17 -1.17 3.62 4.03
C ALA A 17 -1.47 4.68 5.11
N ASP A 18 -2.45 4.44 6.00
CA ASP A 18 -2.74 5.37 7.10
C ASP A 18 -1.59 5.44 8.10
N TRP A 19 -0.92 4.31 8.38
CA TRP A 19 0.27 4.28 9.23
C TRP A 19 1.45 5.05 8.64
N VAL A 20 1.72 4.88 7.34
CA VAL A 20 2.77 5.63 6.63
C VAL A 20 2.46 7.13 6.66
N LEU A 21 1.23 7.51 6.33
CA LEU A 21 0.82 8.92 6.34
C LEU A 21 0.99 9.55 7.74
N ARG A 22 0.52 8.88 8.79
CA ARG A 22 0.69 9.35 10.17
C ARG A 22 2.15 9.43 10.59
N THR A 23 2.99 8.51 10.11
CA THR A 23 4.43 8.56 10.35
C THR A 23 5.04 9.81 9.71
N ILE A 24 4.68 10.11 8.46
CA ILE A 24 5.14 11.32 7.78
C ILE A 24 4.64 12.58 8.50
N GLU A 25 3.37 12.61 8.91
CA GLU A 25 2.80 13.74 9.68
C GLU A 25 3.52 13.94 11.03
N ARG A 26 3.88 12.85 11.73
CA ARG A 26 4.67 12.92 12.97
C ARG A 26 6.06 13.47 12.75
N LEU A 27 6.73 13.08 11.66
CA LEU A 27 8.05 13.60 11.30
C LEU A 27 7.98 15.07 10.86
N HIS A 28 6.89 15.48 10.21
CA HIS A 28 6.68 16.86 9.77
C HIS A 28 6.26 17.80 10.91
N GLY A 29 5.76 17.27 12.02
CA GLY A 29 5.37 18.05 13.21
C GLY A 29 4.07 18.86 13.04
N SER A 30 3.40 18.73 11.89
CA SER A 30 2.10 19.33 11.63
C SER A 30 1.31 18.48 10.63
N PRO A 31 -0.04 18.51 10.68
CA PRO A 31 -0.86 17.81 9.70
C PRO A 31 -0.59 18.36 8.31
N LEU A 32 -0.33 17.47 7.36
CA LEU A 32 0.05 17.87 6.00
C LEU A 32 -1.12 18.54 5.28
N PRO A 33 -0.89 19.64 4.55
CA PRO A 33 -1.88 20.17 3.65
C PRO A 33 -2.19 19.14 2.56
N TYR A 34 -3.46 19.03 2.15
CA TYR A 34 -3.92 18.04 1.16
C TYR A 34 -3.73 16.57 1.57
N ARG A 35 -3.91 16.25 2.86
CA ARG A 35 -3.84 14.89 3.43
C ARG A 35 -4.51 13.80 2.58
N ASN A 36 -5.66 14.08 1.97
CA ASN A 36 -6.38 13.13 1.11
C ASN A 36 -5.60 12.78 -0.17
N VAL A 37 -4.95 13.76 -0.79
CA VAL A 37 -4.15 13.55 -2.01
C VAL A 37 -2.90 12.74 -1.68
N ILE A 38 -2.26 13.07 -0.55
CA ILE A 38 -1.06 12.34 -0.09
C ILE A 38 -1.43 10.90 0.26
N TYR A 39 -2.55 10.69 0.97
CA TYR A 39 -3.07 9.35 1.25
C TYR A 39 -3.30 8.56 -0.04
N PHE A 40 -3.94 9.17 -1.03
CA PHE A 40 -4.21 8.56 -2.33
C PHE A 40 -2.92 8.13 -3.04
N VAL A 41 -1.90 9.00 -3.07
CA VAL A 41 -0.60 8.68 -3.68
C VAL A 41 0.10 7.54 -2.92
N ILE A 42 0.07 7.56 -1.58
CA ILE A 42 0.67 6.50 -0.76
C ILE A 42 0.02 5.14 -1.04
N ILE A 43 -1.32 5.06 -0.99
CA ILE A 43 -2.01 3.79 -1.22
C ILE A 43 -1.86 3.30 -2.66
N LEU A 44 -1.80 4.23 -3.63
CA LEU A 44 -1.56 3.90 -5.03
C LEU A 44 -0.16 3.28 -5.22
N CYS A 45 0.88 3.91 -4.69
CA CYS A 45 2.24 3.37 -4.74
C CYS A 45 2.33 2.01 -4.04
N LEU A 46 1.72 1.86 -2.86
CA LEU A 46 1.67 0.58 -2.15
C LEU A 46 0.95 -0.50 -2.96
N ALA A 47 -0.15 -0.15 -3.64
CA ALA A 47 -0.89 -1.07 -4.48
C ALA A 47 -0.02 -1.55 -5.65
N LEU A 48 0.60 -0.63 -6.38
CA LEU A 48 1.50 -0.95 -7.49
C LEU A 48 2.66 -1.84 -7.04
N LEU A 49 3.32 -1.49 -5.93
CA LEU A 49 4.40 -2.30 -5.36
C LEU A 49 3.91 -3.69 -4.93
N SER A 50 2.70 -3.79 -4.37
CA SER A 50 2.13 -5.08 -3.99
C SER A 50 1.91 -5.98 -5.21
N PHE A 51 1.40 -5.42 -6.30
CA PHE A 51 1.22 -6.16 -7.55
C PHE A 51 2.55 -6.54 -8.21
N GLU A 52 3.54 -5.64 -8.21
CA GLU A 52 4.89 -5.96 -8.71
C GLU A 52 5.55 -7.07 -7.91
N LEU A 53 5.49 -7.02 -6.58
CA LEU A 53 6.03 -8.08 -5.72
C LEU A 53 5.35 -9.42 -6.01
N LEU A 54 4.02 -9.43 -6.10
CA LEU A 54 3.27 -10.64 -6.47
C LEU A 54 3.69 -11.18 -7.84
N GLN A 55 3.87 -10.31 -8.83
CA GLN A 55 4.34 -10.70 -10.16
C GLN A 55 5.77 -11.23 -10.12
N GLN A 56 6.65 -10.63 -9.32
CA GLN A 56 8.03 -11.06 -9.18
C GLN A 56 8.10 -12.45 -8.53
N PHE A 57 7.35 -12.69 -7.45
CA PHE A 57 7.24 -14.02 -6.83
C PHE A 57 6.64 -15.05 -7.78
N ALA A 58 5.59 -14.70 -8.53
CA ALA A 58 4.99 -15.59 -9.53
C ALA A 58 5.94 -15.88 -10.71
N SER A 59 6.74 -14.90 -11.13
CA SER A 59 7.70 -15.07 -12.22
C SER A 59 8.90 -15.93 -11.83
N ILE A 60 9.35 -15.86 -10.57
CA ILE A 60 10.42 -16.72 -10.05
C ILE A 60 10.04 -18.21 -10.10
N GLU A 61 8.76 -18.54 -9.89
CA GLU A 61 8.24 -19.92 -9.96
C GLU A 61 8.30 -20.52 -11.38
N THR A 62 8.37 -19.70 -12.44
CA THR A 62 8.49 -20.20 -13.83
C THR A 62 9.92 -20.48 -14.28
N VAL A 63 10.93 -20.14 -13.47
CA VAL A 63 12.36 -20.28 -13.80
C VAL A 63 13.00 -21.48 -13.07
N LEU A 64 12.35 -22.04 -12.05
CA LEU A 64 12.76 -23.24 -11.30
C LEU A 64 12.07 -24.51 -11.82
#